data_AF-A0A1H9D5M5-F1
#
_entry.id   AF-A0A1H9D5M5-F1
#
_cell.length_a   1.000
_cell.length_b   1.000
_cell.length_c   1.000
_cell.angle_alpha   90.00
_cell.angle_beta   90.00
_cell.angle_gamma   90.00
#
_symmetry.space_group_name_H-M   'P 1'
#
loop_
_entity.id
_entity.type
_entity.pdbx_description
1 polymer ?
#
loop_
_entity_poly.entity_id
_entity_poly.type
_entity_poly.pdbx_seq_one_letter_code
_entity_poly.pdbx_strand_id
1 'polypeptide(L)'
;MSNSEIPKVKLDAVLEQVGKSLRQQKYEAALLMLQKLLQAGMAQQFPLLLQRYISELVFECLELAGEDQAALEYCERAIAEYEEKRDCASAAVANDLALLRFRRICLLVKLDQHLQARDAVDAFQHSRSLQDKIRYHKLFTRILKYSSATRNQLLREQKQMGSFQLSQQLIVSA
;
A
#
# COMPACT_ATOMS: atom_id res chain seq x y z
N MET A 1 -22.51 24.64 22.50
CA MET A 1 -21.37 24.00 21.81
C MET A 1 -21.26 22.58 22.34
N SER A 2 -21.68 21.60 21.54
CA SER A 2 -21.65 20.19 21.94
C SER A 2 -20.20 19.71 21.95
N ASN A 3 -19.67 19.47 23.15
CA ASN A 3 -18.46 18.67 23.35
C ASN A 3 -18.77 17.24 22.90
N SER A 4 -18.62 16.98 21.61
CA SER A 4 -18.57 15.63 21.07
C SER A 4 -17.23 15.04 21.46
N GLU A 5 -17.13 14.54 22.69
CA GLU A 5 -16.02 13.69 23.09
C GLU A 5 -15.93 12.54 22.09
N ILE A 6 -14.81 12.49 21.36
CA ILE A 6 -14.55 11.42 20.39
C ILE A 6 -14.43 10.14 21.20
N PRO A 7 -15.26 9.11 20.97
CA PRO A 7 -15.22 7.90 21.76
C PRO A 7 -13.83 7.26 21.67
N LYS A 8 -13.27 6.86 22.82
CA LYS A 8 -11.99 6.14 22.88
C LYS A 8 -12.13 4.84 22.09
N VAL A 9 -11.58 4.84 20.88
CA VAL A 9 -11.54 3.68 20.00
C VAL A 9 -10.50 2.70 20.55
N LYS A 10 -10.92 1.49 20.92
CA LYS A 10 -9.98 0.41 21.24
C LYS A 10 -9.39 -0.11 19.94
N LEU A 11 -8.15 0.29 19.65
CA LEU A 11 -7.42 -0.07 18.43
C LEU A 11 -7.50 -1.57 18.13
N ASP A 12 -7.18 -2.41 19.11
CA ASP A 12 -7.15 -3.87 18.94
C ASP A 12 -8.50 -4.44 18.52
N ALA A 13 -9.59 -3.95 19.12
CA ALA A 13 -10.94 -4.40 18.78
C ALA A 13 -11.33 -4.00 17.35
N VAL A 14 -10.89 -2.83 16.87
CA VAL A 14 -11.13 -2.41 15.48
C VAL A 14 -10.30 -3.25 14.51
N LEU A 15 -9.03 -3.49 14.82
CA LEU A 15 -8.15 -4.30 13.98
C LEU A 15 -8.62 -5.75 13.88
N GLU A 16 -9.18 -6.32 14.95
CA GLU A 16 -9.81 -7.64 14.94
C GLU A 16 -11.03 -7.69 13.98
N GLN A 17 -11.90 -6.67 14.02
CA GLN A 17 -13.05 -6.58 13.11
C GLN A 17 -12.61 -6.36 11.65
N VAL A 18 -11.54 -5.59 11.42
CA VAL A 18 -10.91 -5.44 10.10
C VAL A 18 -10.42 -6.80 9.62
N GLY A 19 -9.66 -7.55 10.42
CA GLY A 19 -9.18 -8.90 10.08
C GLY A 19 -10.32 -9.87 9.73
N LYS A 20 -11.40 -9.85 10.52
CA LYS A 20 -12.62 -10.63 10.25
C LYS A 20 -13.27 -10.24 8.91
N SER A 21 -13.34 -8.95 8.60
CA SER A 21 -13.92 -8.46 7.34
C SER A 21 -13.06 -8.84 6.14
N LEU A 22 -11.72 -8.73 6.26
CA LEU A 22 -10.77 -9.16 5.24
C LEU A 22 -10.89 -10.66 4.95
N ARG A 23 -11.00 -11.52 5.98
CA ARG A 23 -11.25 -12.97 5.81
C ARG A 23 -12.53 -13.27 5.05
N GLN A 24 -13.57 -12.50 5.31
CA GLN A 24 -14.87 -12.63 4.64
C GLN A 24 -14.93 -11.92 3.29
N GLN A 25 -13.80 -11.38 2.79
CA GLN A 25 -13.72 -10.59 1.56
C GLN A 25 -14.66 -9.36 1.55
N LYS A 26 -15.01 -8.85 2.73
CA LYS A 26 -15.83 -7.64 2.92
C LYS A 26 -14.92 -6.41 2.92
N TYR A 27 -14.26 -6.15 1.79
CA TYR A 27 -13.21 -5.13 1.69
C TYR A 27 -13.74 -3.71 1.91
N GLU A 28 -14.92 -3.36 1.40
CA GLU A 28 -15.56 -2.05 1.66
C GLU A 28 -15.81 -1.80 3.15
N ALA A 29 -16.28 -2.82 3.87
CA ALA A 29 -16.50 -2.74 5.31
C ALA A 29 -15.18 -2.56 6.07
N ALA A 30 -14.13 -3.28 5.66
CA ALA A 30 -12.78 -3.12 6.21
C ALA A 30 -12.23 -1.70 5.96
N LEU A 31 -12.38 -1.17 4.74
CA LEU A 31 -11.98 0.20 4.38
C LEU A 31 -12.69 1.25 5.23
N LEU A 32 -14.02 1.14 5.40
CA LEU A 32 -14.78 2.06 6.23
C LEU A 32 -14.29 2.07 7.69
N MET A 33 -13.97 0.90 8.24
CA MET A 33 -13.42 0.78 9.60
C MET A 33 -12.03 1.41 9.71
N LEU A 34 -11.15 1.16 8.73
CA LEU A 34 -9.81 1.75 8.69
C LEU A 34 -9.85 3.27 8.53
N GLN A 35 -10.75 3.81 7.71
CA GLN A 35 -10.95 5.26 7.55
C GLN A 35 -11.40 5.92 8.86
N LYS A 36 -12.37 5.32 9.56
CA LYS A 36 -12.80 5.78 10.89
C LYS A 36 -11.66 5.73 11.90
N LEU A 37 -10.85 4.67 11.86
CA LEU A 37 -9.70 4.52 12.73
C LEU A 37 -8.62 5.57 12.45
N LEU A 38 -8.37 5.89 11.18
CA LEU A 38 -7.42 6.95 10.79
C LEU A 38 -7.90 8.33 11.27
N GLN A 39 -9.19 8.66 11.09
CA GLN A 39 -9.77 9.91 11.58
C GLN A 39 -9.69 10.02 13.10
N ALA A 40 -10.05 8.95 13.82
CA ALA A 40 -9.93 8.88 15.26
C ALA A 40 -8.47 9.02 15.71
N GLY A 41 -7.54 8.40 14.99
CA GLY A 41 -6.11 8.46 15.25
C GLY A 41 -5.53 9.86 15.06
N MET A 42 -5.98 10.62 14.06
CA MET A 42 -5.59 12.02 13.90
C MET A 42 -6.09 12.87 15.08
N ALA A 43 -7.34 12.70 15.49
CA ALA A 43 -7.91 13.48 16.60
C ALA A 43 -7.33 13.10 17.97
N GLN A 44 -6.97 11.82 18.16
CA GLN A 44 -6.34 11.31 19.38
C GLN A 44 -4.81 11.37 19.35
N GLN A 45 -4.22 11.96 18.30
CA GLN A 45 -2.77 12.09 18.12
C GLN A 45 -2.03 10.76 18.25
N PHE A 46 -2.51 9.73 17.55
CA PHE A 46 -1.81 8.44 17.48
C PHE A 46 -0.37 8.62 17.02
N PRO A 47 0.57 7.81 17.54
CA PRO A 47 1.95 7.85 17.08
C PRO A 47 2.02 7.74 15.55
N LEU A 48 2.90 8.54 14.92
CA LEU A 48 3.05 8.57 13.46
C LEU A 48 3.27 7.18 12.86
N LEU A 49 4.01 6.31 13.56
CA LEU A 49 4.23 4.93 13.15
C LEU A 49 2.91 4.16 12.99
N LEU A 50 1.97 4.34 13.92
CA LEU A 50 0.66 3.69 13.88
C LEU A 50 -0.20 4.23 12.73
N GLN A 51 -0.15 5.54 12.48
CA GLN A 51 -0.83 6.14 11.33
C GLN A 51 -0.29 5.55 10.01
N ARG A 52 1.03 5.34 9.89
CA ARG A 52 1.66 4.70 8.73
C ARG A 52 1.17 3.26 8.53
N TYR A 53 1.02 2.47 9.59
CA TYR A 53 0.48 1.12 9.48
C TYR A 53 -0.99 1.09 9.05
N ILE A 54 -1.82 2.01 9.57
CA ILE A 54 -3.23 2.10 9.18
C ILE A 54 -3.35 2.53 7.71
N SER A 55 -2.55 3.51 7.29
CA SER A 55 -2.43 3.96 5.89
C SER A 55 -2.05 2.83 4.94
N GLU A 56 -1.06 2.03 5.33
CA GLU A 56 -0.63 0.85 4.57
C GLU A 56 -1.74 -0.22 4.48
N LEU A 57 -2.48 -0.46 5.56
CA LEU A 57 -3.65 -1.34 5.55
C LEU A 57 -4.80 -0.84 4.66
N VAL A 58 -5.06 0.47 4.64
CA VAL A 58 -6.04 1.08 3.73
C VAL A 58 -5.64 0.79 2.29
N PHE A 59 -4.36 0.99 1.96
CA PHE A 59 -3.85 0.76 0.62
C PHE A 59 -3.98 -0.72 0.20
N GLU A 60 -3.53 -1.65 1.03
CA GLU A 60 -3.70 -3.09 0.77
C GLU A 60 -5.18 -3.47 0.60
N CYS A 61 -6.08 -2.85 1.36
CA CYS A 61 -7.51 -3.12 1.27
C CYS A 61 -8.15 -2.58 -0.02
N LEU A 62 -7.73 -1.41 -0.51
CA LEU A 62 -8.14 -0.89 -1.83
C LEU A 62 -7.71 -1.85 -2.94
N GLU A 63 -6.47 -2.34 -2.90
CA GLU A 63 -5.98 -3.30 -3.89
C GLU A 63 -6.71 -4.66 -3.80
N LEU A 64 -7.09 -5.12 -2.61
CA LEU A 64 -7.89 -6.34 -2.47
C LEU A 64 -9.33 -6.15 -2.94
N ALA A 65 -9.89 -4.94 -2.79
CA ALA A 65 -11.24 -4.60 -3.25
C ALA A 65 -11.37 -4.50 -4.78
N GLY A 66 -10.24 -4.37 -5.51
CA GLY A 66 -10.30 -4.10 -6.95
C GLY A 66 -10.27 -2.61 -7.32
N GLU A 67 -10.15 -1.73 -6.33
CA GLU A 67 -10.16 -0.27 -6.48
C GLU A 67 -8.78 0.26 -6.92
N ASP A 68 -8.24 -0.29 -8.02
CA ASP A 68 -6.85 -0.04 -8.43
C ASP A 68 -6.55 1.44 -8.74
N GLN A 69 -7.54 2.18 -9.26
CA GLN A 69 -7.39 3.61 -9.55
C GLN A 69 -7.23 4.42 -8.26
N ALA A 70 -8.10 4.18 -7.26
CA ALA A 70 -7.98 4.82 -5.95
C ALA A 70 -6.68 4.39 -5.23
N ALA A 71 -6.29 3.13 -5.38
CA ALA A 71 -5.04 2.61 -4.85
C ALA A 71 -3.83 3.30 -5.51
N LEU A 72 -3.87 3.56 -6.82
CA LEU A 72 -2.83 4.30 -7.54
C LEU A 72 -2.72 5.74 -7.05
N GLU A 73 -3.84 6.46 -6.95
CA GLU A 73 -3.86 7.84 -6.44
C GLU A 73 -3.29 7.94 -5.03
N TYR A 74 -3.66 6.99 -4.17
CA TYR A 74 -3.12 6.90 -2.82
C TYR A 74 -1.60 6.65 -2.85
N CYS A 75 -1.15 5.73 -3.70
CA CYS A 75 0.26 5.39 -3.86
C CYS A 75 1.10 6.58 -4.34
N GLU A 76 0.60 7.34 -5.33
CA GLU A 76 1.30 8.50 -5.88
C GLU A 76 1.41 9.63 -4.86
N ARG A 77 0.35 9.89 -4.09
CA ARG A 77 0.40 10.84 -2.97
C ARG A 77 1.41 10.42 -1.91
N ALA A 78 1.42 9.15 -1.53
CA ALA A 78 2.40 8.63 -0.57
C ALA A 78 3.83 8.76 -1.10
N ILE A 79 4.08 8.47 -2.38
CA ILE A 79 5.40 8.67 -2.99
C ILE A 79 5.84 10.14 -2.89
N ALA A 80 4.96 11.07 -3.25
CA ALA A 80 5.26 12.51 -3.19
C ALA A 80 5.64 12.95 -1.76
N GLU A 81 4.89 12.53 -0.74
CA GLU A 81 5.18 12.87 0.66
C GLU A 81 6.55 12.35 1.15
N TYR A 82 6.99 11.19 0.66
CA TYR A 82 8.30 10.64 0.99
C TYR A 82 9.42 11.37 0.23
N GLU A 83 9.16 11.77 -1.01
CA GLU A 83 10.12 12.51 -1.84
C GLU A 83 10.33 13.95 -1.36
N GLU A 84 9.29 14.60 -0.81
CA GLU A 84 9.43 15.91 -0.15
C GLU A 84 10.35 15.87 1.08
N LYS A 85 10.48 14.70 1.72
CA LYS A 85 11.27 14.50 2.95
C LYS A 85 12.65 13.86 2.67
N ARG A 86 13.09 13.85 1.41
CA ARG A 86 14.22 13.06 0.91
C ARG A 86 15.57 13.40 1.56
N ASP A 87 15.77 14.64 1.99
CA ASP A 87 17.05 15.10 2.56
C ASP A 87 17.36 14.52 3.95
N CYS A 88 16.42 13.81 4.58
CA CYS A 88 16.60 13.16 5.89
C CYS A 88 16.19 11.67 5.88
N ALA A 89 16.12 11.04 4.69
CA ALA A 89 15.55 9.71 4.55
C ALA A 89 16.45 8.63 5.18
N SER A 90 15.95 7.96 6.22
CA SER A 90 16.57 6.77 6.78
C SER A 90 16.50 5.59 5.80
N ALA A 91 17.29 4.53 6.04
CA ALA A 91 17.22 3.30 5.25
C ALA A 91 15.81 2.69 5.22
N ALA A 92 15.03 2.84 6.31
CA ALA A 92 13.64 2.41 6.37
C ALA A 92 12.75 3.21 5.40
N VAL A 93 12.89 4.54 5.38
CA VAL A 93 12.16 5.42 4.45
C VAL A 93 12.50 5.10 3.00
N ALA A 94 13.77 4.80 2.71
CA ALA A 94 14.21 4.40 1.37
C ALA A 94 13.63 3.04 0.93
N ASN A 95 13.45 2.10 1.86
CA ASN A 95 12.80 0.82 1.62
C ASN A 95 11.29 0.97 1.40
N ASP A 96 10.62 1.77 2.22
CA ASP A 96 9.19 2.08 2.06
C ASP A 96 8.93 2.72 0.68
N LEU A 97 9.74 3.71 0.29
CA LEU A 97 9.65 4.35 -1.01
C LEU A 97 9.93 3.37 -2.17
N ALA A 98 10.84 2.42 -1.98
CA ALA A 98 11.06 1.34 -2.94
C ALA A 98 9.79 0.51 -3.16
N LEU A 99 9.16 0.10 -2.06
CA LEU A 99 7.96 -0.72 -2.08
C LEU A 99 6.80 0.02 -2.74
N LEU A 100 6.59 1.30 -2.40
CA LEU A 100 5.57 2.15 -3.01
C LEU A 100 5.78 2.29 -4.52
N ARG A 101 7.01 2.59 -4.97
CA ARG A 101 7.30 2.68 -6.42
C ARG A 101 7.08 1.35 -7.14
N PHE A 102 7.42 0.23 -6.51
CA PHE A 102 7.13 -1.09 -7.06
C PHE A 102 5.61 -1.33 -7.18
N ARG A 103 4.84 -0.98 -6.15
CA ARG A 103 3.38 -1.09 -6.19
C ARG A 103 2.76 -0.21 -7.26
N ARG A 104 3.24 1.02 -7.41
CA ARG A 104 2.82 1.92 -8.50
C ARG A 104 2.98 1.25 -9.86
N ILE A 105 4.13 0.64 -10.14
CA ILE A 105 4.35 -0.11 -11.40
C ILE A 105 3.29 -1.20 -11.58
N CYS A 106 3.03 -2.01 -10.55
CA CYS A 106 2.01 -3.06 -10.62
C CYS A 106 0.60 -2.50 -10.85
N LEU A 107 0.23 -1.39 -10.22
CA LEU A 107 -1.07 -0.75 -10.38
C LEU A 107 -1.26 -0.17 -11.79
N LEU A 108 -0.24 0.49 -12.33
CA LEU A 108 -0.25 0.97 -13.71
C LEU A 108 -0.46 -0.18 -14.70
N VAL A 109 0.15 -1.34 -14.46
CA VAL A 109 -0.07 -2.54 -15.29
C VAL A 109 -1.49 -3.12 -15.10
N LYS A 110 -2.02 -3.16 -13.86
CA LYS A 110 -3.41 -3.60 -13.62
C LYS A 110 -4.44 -2.71 -14.32
N LEU A 111 -4.12 -1.43 -14.50
CA LEU A 111 -4.94 -0.42 -15.18
C LEU A 111 -4.64 -0.33 -16.70
N ASP A 112 -3.83 -1.24 -17.25
CA ASP A 112 -3.41 -1.27 -18.66
C ASP A 112 -2.69 0.00 -19.15
N GLN A 113 -2.11 0.78 -18.22
CA GLN A 113 -1.33 1.99 -18.48
C GLN A 113 0.15 1.66 -18.76
N HIS A 114 0.41 0.82 -19.76
CA HIS A 114 1.72 0.22 -20.00
C HIS A 114 2.85 1.22 -20.30
N LEU A 115 2.55 2.34 -20.96
CA LEU A 115 3.57 3.37 -21.24
C LEU A 115 4.09 3.98 -19.93
N GLN A 116 3.17 4.41 -19.06
CA GLN A 116 3.50 4.96 -17.75
C GLN A 116 4.19 3.92 -16.86
N ALA A 117 3.80 2.64 -16.97
CA ALA A 117 4.47 1.55 -16.27
C ALA A 117 5.92 1.37 -16.71
N ARG A 118 6.23 1.50 -18.01
CA ARG A 118 7.61 1.44 -18.54
C ARG A 118 8.44 2.60 -18.01
N ASP A 119 7.92 3.82 -18.09
CA ASP A 119 8.61 5.01 -17.58
C ASP A 119 8.90 4.87 -16.07
N ALA A 120 7.94 4.31 -15.32
CA ALA A 120 8.08 4.03 -13.89
C ALA A 120 9.15 2.97 -13.59
N VAL A 121 9.25 1.92 -14.40
CA VAL A 121 10.30 0.89 -14.30
C VAL A 121 11.67 1.50 -14.56
N ASP A 122 11.79 2.32 -15.62
CA ASP A 122 13.04 2.97 -15.95
C ASP A 122 13.49 3.89 -14.81
N ALA A 123 12.59 4.73 -14.29
CA ALA A 123 12.87 5.58 -13.13
C ALA A 123 13.26 4.78 -11.89
N PHE A 124 12.56 3.67 -11.61
CA PHE A 124 12.88 2.78 -10.50
C PHE A 124 14.29 2.22 -10.64
N GLN A 125 14.64 1.69 -11.81
CA GLN A 125 15.96 1.11 -12.05
C GLN A 125 17.06 2.17 -11.98
N HIS A 126 16.87 3.37 -12.53
CA HIS A 126 17.86 4.45 -12.46
C HIS A 126 18.26 4.81 -11.03
N SER A 127 17.31 4.71 -10.08
CA SER A 127 17.54 4.99 -8.66
C SER A 127 18.27 3.88 -7.89
N ARG A 128 18.66 2.78 -8.54
CA ARG A 128 19.17 1.56 -7.89
C ARG A 128 20.63 1.25 -8.24
N SER A 129 21.27 0.49 -7.36
CA SER A 129 22.60 -0.06 -7.58
C SER A 129 22.62 -0.98 -8.81
N LEU A 130 23.79 -1.21 -9.40
CA LEU A 130 23.92 -2.12 -10.54
C LEU A 130 23.47 -3.55 -10.21
N GLN A 131 23.76 -4.04 -9.01
CA GLN A 131 23.34 -5.36 -8.55
C GLN A 131 21.82 -5.46 -8.42
N ASP A 132 21.17 -4.42 -7.88
CA ASP A 132 19.71 -4.35 -7.80
C ASP A 132 19.06 -4.27 -9.19
N LYS A 133 19.64 -3.49 -10.12
CA LYS A 133 19.16 -3.44 -11.51
C LYS A 133 19.11 -4.84 -12.12
N ILE A 134 20.18 -5.62 -11.98
CA ILE A 134 20.26 -7.00 -12.48
C ILE A 134 19.19 -7.88 -11.81
N ARG A 135 19.05 -7.78 -10.49
CA ARG A 135 18.05 -8.54 -9.71
C ARG A 135 16.63 -8.26 -10.20
N TYR A 136 16.28 -7.00 -10.40
CA TYR A 136 14.93 -6.59 -10.77
C TYR A 136 14.64 -6.68 -12.26
N HIS A 137 15.66 -6.77 -13.13
CA HIS A 137 15.46 -6.83 -14.58
C HIS A 137 14.54 -7.98 -14.99
N LYS A 138 14.80 -9.21 -14.50
CA LYS A 138 13.95 -10.37 -14.81
C LYS A 138 12.51 -10.22 -14.29
N LEU A 139 12.33 -9.51 -13.18
CA LEU A 139 11.02 -9.25 -12.60
C LEU A 139 10.23 -8.27 -13.48
N PHE A 140 10.80 -7.12 -13.82
CA PHE A 140 10.12 -6.11 -14.61
C PHE A 140 9.87 -6.55 -16.05
N THR A 141 10.77 -7.33 -16.65
CA THR A 141 10.52 -7.93 -17.98
C THR A 141 9.31 -8.87 -17.98
N ARG A 142 8.99 -9.51 -16.85
CA ARG A 142 7.74 -10.29 -16.72
C ARG A 142 6.55 -9.39 -16.45
N ILE A 143 6.65 -8.49 -15.48
CA ILE A 143 5.55 -7.59 -15.08
C ILE A 143 5.06 -6.74 -16.26
N LEU A 144 5.94 -6.24 -17.10
CA LEU A 144 5.54 -5.41 -18.25
C LEU A 144 4.83 -6.20 -19.38
N LYS A 145 4.79 -7.54 -19.30
CA LYS A 145 3.99 -8.40 -20.20
C LYS A 145 2.60 -8.73 -19.61
N TYR A 146 2.39 -8.44 -18.33
CA TYR A 146 1.10 -8.59 -17.66
C TYR A 146 0.18 -7.44 -18.04
N SER A 147 -1.12 -7.63 -17.79
CA SER A 147 -2.22 -6.68 -17.99
C SER A 147 -3.27 -6.85 -16.89
N SER A 148 -4.37 -6.11 -16.98
CA SER A 148 -5.57 -6.29 -16.13
C SER A 148 -6.03 -7.75 -16.02
N ALA A 149 -5.96 -8.52 -17.12
CA ALA A 149 -6.31 -9.95 -17.15
C ALA A 149 -5.43 -10.84 -16.27
N THR A 150 -4.23 -10.36 -15.90
CA THR A 150 -3.25 -11.09 -15.08
C THR A 150 -3.12 -10.54 -13.66
N ARG A 151 -4.22 -9.98 -13.13
CA ARG A 151 -4.30 -9.43 -11.77
C ARG A 151 -3.72 -10.37 -10.70
N ASN A 152 -4.06 -11.66 -10.77
CA ASN A 152 -3.61 -12.64 -9.78
C ASN A 152 -2.11 -12.91 -9.84
N GLN A 153 -1.50 -12.85 -11.02
CA GLN A 153 -0.06 -12.95 -11.20
C GLN A 153 0.62 -11.72 -10.61
N LEU A 154 0.13 -10.51 -10.91
CA LEU A 154 0.63 -9.26 -10.33
C LEU A 154 0.55 -9.27 -8.80
N LEU A 155 -0.57 -9.74 -8.24
CA LEU A 155 -0.73 -9.88 -6.80
C LEU A 155 0.32 -10.80 -6.17
N ARG A 156 0.71 -11.89 -6.85
CA ARG A 156 1.78 -12.78 -6.39
C ARG A 156 3.14 -12.08 -6.41
N GLU A 157 3.45 -11.32 -7.46
CA GLU A 157 4.69 -10.53 -7.51
C GLU A 157 4.75 -9.52 -6.36
N GLN A 158 3.64 -8.81 -6.11
CA GLN A 158 3.54 -7.86 -5.00
C GLN A 158 3.78 -8.53 -3.65
N LYS A 159 3.18 -9.69 -3.40
CA LYS A 159 3.40 -10.46 -2.17
C LYS A 159 4.85 -10.90 -2.00
N GLN A 160 5.48 -11.40 -3.06
CA GLN A 160 6.90 -11.80 -3.02
C GLN A 160 7.84 -10.62 -2.73
N MET A 161 7.44 -9.42 -3.14
CA MET A 161 8.17 -8.18 -2.91
C MET A 161 7.86 -7.54 -1.54
N GLY A 162 7.10 -8.20 -0.68
CA GLY A 162 6.79 -7.73 0.67
C GLY A 162 5.53 -6.87 0.80
N SER A 163 4.67 -6.84 -0.23
CA SER A 163 3.34 -6.22 -0.11
C SER A 163 2.32 -7.17 0.53
N PHE A 164 1.21 -6.63 1.05
CA PHE A 164 0.13 -7.40 1.67
C PHE A 164 0.52 -8.11 2.98
N GLN A 165 1.55 -7.64 3.68
CA GLN A 165 2.00 -8.27 4.92
C GLN A 165 1.03 -7.98 6.07
N LEU A 166 0.51 -6.75 6.18
CA LEU A 166 -0.32 -6.34 7.30
C LEU A 166 -1.71 -6.97 7.23
N SER A 167 -2.33 -6.95 6.05
CA SER A 167 -3.60 -7.63 5.81
C SER A 167 -3.50 -9.13 6.05
N GLN A 168 -2.40 -9.78 5.64
CA GLN A 168 -2.16 -11.20 5.92
C GLN A 168 -2.02 -11.48 7.42
N GLN A 169 -1.29 -10.64 8.16
CA GLN A 169 -1.16 -10.79 9.61
C GLN A 169 -2.54 -10.67 10.29
N LEU A 170 -3.34 -9.65 9.94
CA LEU A 170 -4.68 -9.49 10.50
C LEU A 170 -5.63 -10.65 10.16
N ILE A 171 -5.49 -11.24 8.97
CA ILE A 171 -6.27 -12.41 8.55
C ILE A 171 -5.93 -13.64 9.41
N VAL A 172 -4.67 -13.81 9.82
CA VAL A 172 -4.21 -14.97 10.59
C VAL A 172 -4.40 -14.79 12.10
N SER A 173 -4.31 -13.56 12.61
CA SER A 173 -4.35 -13.26 14.04
C SER A 173 -5.75 -13.11 14.64
N ALA A 174 -6.79 -12.91 13.83
CA ALA A 174 -8.18 -12.74 14.31
C ALA A 174 -9.03 -14.02 14.26
#